data_AF-A0A2A4FAA8-F1
#
_entry.id   AF-A0A2A4FAA8-F1
#
_cell.length_a   1.000
_cell.length_b   1.000
_cell.length_c   1.000
_cell.angle_alpha   90.00
_cell.angle_beta   90.00
_cell.angle_gamma   90.00
#
_symmetry.space_group_name_H-M   'P 1'
#
loop_
_entity.id
_entity.type
_entity.pdbx_description
1 polymer ?
#
loop_
_entity_poly.entity_id
_entity_poly.type
_entity_poly.pdbx_seq_one_letter_code
_entity_poly.pdbx_strand_id
1 'polypeptide(L)'
;MAITTEDVVDVFRRVFRQEIDISLDIPILDSGLKLESLRMMRALIEIQDLLGYELELENAFELFSLSINEFVEKLNTNNPVKTA
;
A
#
# COMPACT_ATOMS: atom_id res chain seq x y z
N MET A 1 -2.61 10.83 -11.70
CA MET A 1 -2.36 9.53 -12.35
C MET A 1 -2.84 8.48 -11.36
N ALA A 2 -3.65 7.51 -11.78
CA ALA A 2 -4.15 6.49 -10.84
C ALA A 2 -3.08 5.42 -10.62
N ILE A 3 -2.83 5.00 -9.38
CA ILE A 3 -1.93 3.89 -9.06
C ILE A 3 -2.65 2.57 -9.32
N THR A 4 -1.95 1.59 -9.86
CA THR A 4 -2.51 0.26 -10.14
C THR A 4 -2.13 -0.75 -9.06
N THR A 5 -2.83 -1.89 -9.05
CA THR A 5 -2.48 -3.03 -8.17
C THR A 5 -1.07 -3.53 -8.44
N GLU A 6 -0.62 -3.57 -9.70
CA GLU A 6 0.73 -4.03 -10.05
C GLU A 6 1.80 -3.10 -9.46
N ASP A 7 1.58 -1.77 -9.49
CA ASP A 7 2.52 -0.79 -8.93
C ASP A 7 2.73 -1.01 -7.43
N VAL A 8 1.62 -1.20 -6.69
CA VAL A 8 1.67 -1.46 -5.23
C VAL A 8 2.37 -2.79 -4.94
N VAL A 9 2.09 -3.82 -5.74
CA VAL A 9 2.66 -5.15 -5.57
C VAL A 9 4.15 -5.13 -5.84
N ASP A 10 4.62 -4.38 -6.83
CA ASP A 10 6.04 -4.21 -7.10
C ASP A 10 6.78 -3.49 -5.97
N VAL A 11 6.15 -2.51 -5.32
CA VAL A 11 6.68 -1.91 -4.09
C VAL A 11 6.75 -2.96 -2.99
N PHE A 12 5.67 -3.70 -2.76
CA PHE A 12 5.62 -4.70 -1.70
C PHE A 12 6.65 -5.84 -1.91
N ARG A 13 6.80 -6.35 -3.15
CA ARG A 13 7.84 -7.33 -3.51
C ARG A 13 9.23 -6.83 -3.17
N ARG A 14 9.52 -5.57 -3.49
CA ARG A 14 10.83 -4.92 -3.24
C ARG A 14 11.11 -4.70 -1.76
N VAL A 15 10.11 -4.22 -1.02
CA VAL A 15 10.25 -3.86 0.39
C VAL A 15 10.21 -5.08 1.31
N PHE A 16 9.27 -6.00 1.08
CA PHE A 16 9.12 -7.22 1.90
C PHE A 16 10.05 -8.35 1.45
N ARG A 17 10.59 -8.28 0.22
CA ARG A 17 11.45 -9.29 -0.40
C ARG A 17 10.78 -10.66 -0.47
N GLN A 18 9.50 -10.67 -0.85
CA GLN A 18 8.65 -11.86 -0.93
C GLN A 18 7.79 -11.81 -2.19
N GLU A 19 7.49 -12.98 -2.74
CA GLU A 19 6.45 -13.13 -3.75
C GLU A 19 5.10 -12.84 -3.13
N ILE A 20 4.26 -12.13 -3.88
CA ILE A 20 2.92 -11.72 -3.44
C ILE A 20 1.93 -12.23 -4.47
N ASP A 21 1.01 -13.04 -4.00
CA ASP A 21 -0.08 -13.53 -4.81
C ASP A 21 -1.24 -12.50 -4.78
N ILE A 22 -1.35 -11.76 -5.87
CA ILE A 22 -2.36 -10.72 -6.08
C ILE A 22 -3.77 -11.26 -6.24
N SER A 23 -3.91 -12.58 -6.46
CA SER A 23 -5.23 -13.22 -6.60
C SER A 23 -5.93 -13.43 -5.26
N LEU A 24 -5.21 -13.27 -4.15
CA LEU A 24 -5.73 -13.43 -2.81
C LEU A 24 -6.47 -12.17 -2.38
N ASP A 25 -7.80 -12.25 -2.37
CA ASP A 25 -8.68 -11.23 -1.78
C ASP A 25 -8.74 -11.42 -0.25
N ILE A 26 -7.59 -11.26 0.39
CA ILE A 26 -7.42 -11.35 1.84
C ILE A 26 -6.72 -10.08 2.35
N PRO A 27 -6.92 -9.71 3.62
CA PRO A 27 -6.17 -8.61 4.23
C PRO A 27 -4.67 -8.75 4.04
N ILE A 28 -3.96 -7.66 3.74
CA ILE A 28 -2.50 -7.68 3.56
C ILE A 28 -1.83 -8.21 4.83
N LEU A 29 -2.35 -7.86 6.03
CA LEU A 29 -1.90 -8.39 7.32
C LEU A 29 -1.97 -9.92 7.43
N ASP A 30 -2.94 -10.55 6.77
CA ASP A 30 -3.20 -11.98 6.82
C ASP A 30 -2.57 -12.75 5.66
N SER A 31 -1.92 -12.06 4.72
CA SER A 31 -1.32 -12.65 3.51
C SER A 31 -0.07 -13.51 3.75
N GLY A 32 0.37 -13.65 5.00
CA GLY A 32 1.61 -14.34 5.35
C GLY A 32 2.88 -13.53 5.08
N LEU A 33 2.74 -12.27 4.66
CA LEU A 33 3.85 -11.33 4.53
C LEU A 33 4.51 -11.05 5.89
N LYS A 34 5.84 -10.91 5.88
CA LYS A 34 6.59 -10.45 7.06
C LYS A 34 6.48 -8.93 7.20
N LEU A 35 5.34 -8.49 7.70
CA LEU A 35 4.98 -7.08 7.87
C LEU A 35 5.55 -6.54 9.17
N GLU A 36 6.85 -6.28 9.17
CA GLU A 36 7.50 -5.50 10.21
C GLU A 36 7.10 -4.03 10.05
N SER A 37 6.76 -3.32 11.15
CA SER A 37 6.27 -1.93 11.08
C SER A 37 7.18 -1.01 10.28
N LEU A 38 8.51 -1.17 10.38
CA LEU A 38 9.48 -0.40 9.58
C LEU A 38 9.35 -0.64 8.07
N ARG A 39 9.11 -1.89 7.67
CA ARG A 39 8.92 -2.24 6.26
C ARG A 39 7.57 -1.74 5.75
N MET A 40 6.53 -1.82 6.57
CA MET A 40 5.21 -1.25 6.24
C MET A 40 5.32 0.26 5.99
N MET A 41 5.97 1.00 6.89
CA MET A 41 6.22 2.43 6.72
C MET A 41 7.04 2.73 5.46
N ARG A 42 8.07 1.94 5.19
CA ARG A 42 8.87 2.07 3.96
C ARG A 42 8.04 1.86 2.70
N ALA A 43 7.18 0.84 2.69
CA ALA A 43 6.28 0.59 1.56
C ALA A 43 5.32 1.77 1.32
N LEU A 44 4.76 2.35 2.39
CA LEU A 44 3.90 3.52 2.27
C LEU A 44 4.63 4.75 1.73
N ILE A 45 5.89 4.99 2.14
CA ILE A 45 6.70 6.08 1.60
C ILE A 45 6.96 5.88 0.09
N GLU A 46 7.36 4.67 -0.33
CA GLU A 46 7.58 4.38 -1.75
C GLU A 46 6.28 4.51 -2.58
N ILE A 47 5.12 4.22 -1.98
CA ILE A 47 3.80 4.43 -2.60
C ILE A 47 3.43 5.92 -2.66
N GLN A 48 3.72 6.71 -1.62
CA GLN A 48 3.54 8.16 -1.63
C GLN A 48 4.36 8.83 -2.74
N ASP A 49 5.61 8.38 -2.94
CA ASP A 49 6.48 8.85 -4.02
C ASP A 49 5.87 8.58 -5.40
N LEU A 50 5.24 7.41 -5.60
CA LEU A 50 4.53 7.07 -6.85
C LEU A 50 3.26 7.91 -7.05
N LEU A 51 2.53 8.17 -5.98
CA LEU A 51 1.30 8.95 -5.97
C LEU A 51 1.56 10.45 -6.18
N GLY A 52 2.73 10.95 -5.77
CA GLY A 52 3.09 12.36 -5.81
C GLY A 52 2.42 13.19 -4.72
N TYR A 53 1.94 12.56 -3.65
CA TYR A 53 1.34 13.22 -2.49
C TYR A 53 1.54 12.43 -1.20
N GLU A 54 1.44 13.13 -0.08
CA GLU A 54 1.52 12.53 1.25
C GLU A 54 0.18 11.88 1.64
N LEU A 55 0.26 10.64 2.11
CA LEU A 55 -0.86 9.96 2.77
C LEU A 55 -0.85 10.33 4.25
N GLU A 56 -2.02 10.59 4.82
CA GLU A 56 -2.17 10.70 6.27
C GLU A 56 -1.91 9.32 6.90
N LEU A 57 -0.72 9.16 7.50
CA LEU A 57 -0.24 7.90 8.05
C LEU A 57 -0.88 7.54 9.40
N GLU A 58 -1.77 8.38 9.94
CA GLU A 58 -2.42 8.15 11.24
C GLU A 58 -3.12 6.79 11.30
N ASN A 59 -3.59 6.27 10.14
CA ASN A 59 -4.21 4.95 10.02
C ASN A 59 -3.43 4.00 9.11
N ALA A 60 -2.10 4.14 9.01
CA ALA A 60 -1.24 3.28 8.20
C ALA A 60 -1.54 1.79 8.42
N PHE A 61 -1.72 1.36 9.67
CA PHE A 61 -2.10 -0.02 10.00
C PHE A 61 -3.46 -0.44 9.44
N GLU A 62 -4.47 0.44 9.45
CA GLU A 62 -5.79 0.13 8.90
C GLU A 62 -5.74 -0.08 7.39
N LEU A 63 -4.82 0.60 6.68
CA LEU A 63 -4.62 0.37 5.26
C LEU A 63 -4.16 -1.07 4.99
N PHE A 64 -3.28 -1.62 5.84
CA PHE A 64 -2.83 -3.01 5.71
C PHE A 64 -3.86 -4.04 6.16
N SER A 65 -4.94 -3.63 6.83
CA SER A 65 -6.09 -4.49 7.13
C SER A 65 -7.00 -4.74 5.92
N LEU A 66 -6.77 -4.03 4.81
CA LEU A 66 -7.52 -4.18 3.56
C LEU A 66 -6.88 -5.24 2.66
N SER A 67 -7.65 -5.78 1.71
CA SER A 67 -7.05 -6.51 0.60
C SER A 67 -6.24 -5.57 -0.30
N ILE A 68 -5.33 -6.10 -1.12
CA ILE A 68 -4.50 -5.26 -2.00
C ILE A 68 -5.37 -4.43 -2.95
N ASN A 69 -6.47 -5.01 -3.45
CA ASN A 69 -7.40 -4.31 -4.34
C ASN A 69 -8.14 -3.18 -3.61
N GLU A 70 -8.66 -3.45 -2.42
CA GLU A 70 -9.31 -2.44 -1.57
C GLU A 70 -8.32 -1.33 -1.15
N PHE A 71 -7.06 -1.70 -0.88
CA PHE A 71 -5.99 -0.76 -0.58
C PHE A 71 -5.75 0.19 -1.75
N VAL A 72 -5.61 -0.33 -2.98
CA VAL A 72 -5.43 0.46 -4.20
C VAL A 72 -6.64 1.33 -4.49
N GLU A 73 -7.85 0.80 -4.31
CA GLU A 73 -9.09 1.56 -4.44
C GLU A 73 -9.11 2.73 -3.45
N LYS A 74 -8.75 2.48 -2.18
CA LYS A 74 -8.68 3.51 -1.14
C LYS A 74 -7.62 4.56 -1.45
N LEU A 75 -6.46 4.19 -1.99
CA LEU A 75 -5.45 5.16 -2.45
C LEU A 75 -5.98 6.04 -3.57
N ASN A 76 -6.64 5.46 -4.57
CA ASN A 76 -7.20 6.22 -5.70
C ASN A 76 -8.43 7.07 -5.31
N THR A 77 -9.16 6.68 -4.26
CA THR A 77 -10.36 7.39 -3.77
C THR A 77 -10.02 8.50 -2.77
N ASN A 78 -8.99 8.28 -1.94
CA ASN A 78 -8.38 9.31 -1.11
C ASN A 78 -7.49 10.20 -1.99
N ASN A 79 -8.13 11.04 -2.80
CA ASN A 79 -7.50 12.21 -3.37
C ASN A 79 -6.88 13.02 -2.23
N PRO A 80 -5.58 13.33 -2.27
CA PRO A 80 -4.96 14.12 -1.23
C PRO A 80 -5.65 15.47 -1.15
N VAL A 81 -5.74 15.99 0.08
CA VAL A 81 -5.77 17.42 0.33
C VAL A 81 -4.76 18.05 -0.63
N LYS A 82 -5.24 18.77 -1.65
CA LYS A 82 -4.40 19.60 -2.50
C LYS A 82 -3.58 20.47 -1.55
N THR A 83 -2.31 20.14 -1.36
CA THR A 83 -1.37 21.10 -0.81
C THR A 83 -1.32 22.23 -1.83
N ALA A 84 -1.95 23.34 -1.46
CA ALA A 84 -2.03 24.57 -2.22
C ALA A 84 -0.64 25.20 -2.43
#